data_AF-D8QJB1-F1
#
_entry.id   AF-D8QJB1-F1
#
_cell.length_a   1.000
_cell.length_b   1.000
_cell.length_c   1.000
_cell.angle_alpha   90.00
_cell.angle_beta   90.00
_cell.angle_gamma   90.00
#
_symmetry.space_group_name_H-M   'P 1'
#
loop_
_entity.id
_entity.type
_entity.pdbx_description
1 polymer ?
#
loop_
_entity_poly.entity_id
_entity_poly.type
_entity_poly.pdbx_seq_one_letter_code
_entity_poly.pdbx_strand_id
1 'polypeptide(L)'
;MGQFYDEMPDWLMAWIGKQHLFVVATSPREGHVNLSPKCADGMFHVADSRKVWYEDLTGSGIETISHIRENGRITVMFMAFDKPPRIARLFGTGIVYEYGTEEYDNRIPASKRHPGSRAVIEIAVHKVGASCGYAVPFYQYLGPRTLLESMTARTEASTTKEGENVMRYYWREHNNRSLDGLPGLRSAFEAERALVSVGAPRGSKWAAVRDWTVARLVACGITDIWCFLVGLVSGVCVMVLTSVCARLLAVQVPTMVVYFDEMPDWLMEWLVKQHIFFVATAARDGHVNVSPKGLDDTFHIVDSKTVWYEDLCGSGVETISHLRENGRITVMFTAFDKPPRIVRLWGTGQVYEYGTPEYAKYIPDEKRKPGSRSVILVDIQKVGSSCGYAVPFYDFISHRSTLENELALFERRENDGTGKGLRQYWREWNTNSLDGLPGLLSAYDTIGELKNVGVPDYGGKENRNGSARPGNRKVEREGGQGSVALSQMPGQNLLLGAMTGALAVLAYSRVVAAK
;
A
#
# COMPACT_ATOMS: atom_id res chain seq x y z
N MET A 1 5.64 24.87 5.73
CA MET A 1 4.21 24.93 6.09
C MET A 1 3.39 24.24 5.01
N GLY A 2 2.31 23.56 5.41
CA GLY A 2 1.34 23.02 4.46
C GLY A 2 0.50 24.15 3.87
N GLN A 3 0.13 24.03 2.60
CA GLN A 3 -0.78 24.95 1.91
C GLN A 3 -2.13 24.27 1.76
N PHE A 4 -3.20 25.03 2.00
CA PHE A 4 -4.56 24.56 1.79
C PHE A 4 -5.22 25.32 0.65
N TYR A 5 -6.00 24.59 -0.13
CA TYR A 5 -6.76 25.10 -1.26
C TYR A 5 -8.18 24.58 -1.19
N ASP A 6 -9.15 25.37 -1.66
CA ASP A 6 -10.53 24.92 -1.76
C ASP A 6 -10.74 23.98 -2.96
N GLU A 7 -9.85 24.04 -3.96
CA GLU A 7 -9.82 23.18 -5.14
C GLU A 7 -8.39 22.86 -5.58
N MET A 8 -8.22 21.79 -6.35
CA MET A 8 -6.90 21.38 -6.84
C MET A 8 -6.39 22.37 -7.89
N PRO A 9 -5.20 22.99 -7.68
CA PRO A 9 -4.59 23.80 -8.71
C PRO A 9 -4.07 22.92 -9.86
N ASP A 10 -4.01 23.47 -11.08
CA ASP A 10 -3.61 22.75 -12.31
C ASP A 10 -2.29 21.98 -12.19
N TRP A 11 -1.28 22.62 -11.58
CA TRP A 11 0.02 21.99 -11.38
C TRP A 11 -0.06 20.74 -10.49
N LEU A 12 -1.01 20.72 -9.54
CA LEU A 12 -1.19 19.60 -8.63
C LEU A 12 -1.94 18.46 -9.32
N MET A 13 -2.97 18.77 -10.11
CA MET A 13 -3.65 17.77 -10.94
C MET A 13 -2.67 17.09 -11.90
N ALA A 14 -1.82 17.87 -12.57
CA ALA A 14 -0.78 17.35 -13.46
C ALA A 14 0.28 16.50 -12.72
N TRP A 15 0.57 16.82 -11.46
CA TRP A 15 1.48 16.03 -10.64
C TRP A 15 0.84 14.74 -10.13
N ILE A 16 -0.43 14.78 -9.71
CA ILE A 16 -1.21 13.61 -9.28
C ILE A 16 -1.28 12.58 -10.40
N GLY A 17 -1.52 13.01 -11.65
CA GLY A 17 -1.59 12.12 -12.81
C GLY A 17 -0.28 11.40 -13.15
N LYS A 18 0.83 11.72 -12.50
CA LYS A 18 2.14 11.04 -12.66
C LYS A 18 2.47 10.08 -11.52
N GLN A 19 1.64 10.02 -10.48
CA GLN A 19 1.89 9.14 -9.35
C GLN A 19 1.44 7.72 -9.70
N HIS A 20 2.16 6.71 -9.19
CA HIS A 20 1.84 5.29 -9.41
C HIS A 20 1.14 4.65 -8.21
N LEU A 21 1.10 5.33 -7.07
CA LEU A 21 0.52 4.87 -5.82
C LEU A 21 -0.24 6.01 -5.14
N PHE A 22 -1.42 5.70 -4.60
CA PHE A 22 -2.12 6.56 -3.65
C PHE A 22 -2.58 5.76 -2.43
N VAL A 23 -2.84 6.46 -1.33
CA VAL A 23 -3.35 5.87 -0.10
C VAL A 23 -4.71 6.47 0.21
N VAL A 24 -5.70 5.62 0.45
CA VAL A 24 -7.05 6.02 0.83
C VAL A 24 -7.22 5.80 2.33
N ALA A 25 -7.76 6.81 3.01
CA ALA A 25 -8.27 6.66 4.37
C ALA A 25 -9.76 6.98 4.44
N THR A 26 -10.49 6.14 5.15
CA THR A 26 -11.92 6.32 5.44
C THR A 26 -12.17 5.92 6.88
N SER A 27 -13.22 6.43 7.52
CA SER A 27 -13.57 6.03 8.88
C SER A 27 -15.08 5.86 8.99
N PRO A 28 -15.56 4.80 9.67
CA PRO A 28 -16.94 4.75 10.09
C PRO A 28 -17.17 5.76 11.22
N ARG A 29 -18.42 5.96 11.63
CA ARG A 29 -18.75 6.72 12.84
C ARG A 29 -18.16 6.01 14.06
N GLU A 30 -18.43 4.72 14.18
CA GLU A 30 -17.90 3.82 15.21
C GLU A 30 -17.15 2.65 14.57
N GLY A 31 -16.09 2.16 15.24
CA GLY A 31 -15.22 1.12 14.70
C GLY A 31 -13.89 1.65 14.19
N HIS A 32 -13.26 0.89 13.30
CA HIS A 32 -11.86 1.06 12.94
C HIS A 32 -11.64 2.06 11.80
N VAL A 33 -10.65 2.94 11.96
CA VAL A 33 -10.19 3.77 10.84
C VAL A 33 -9.55 2.84 9.79
N ASN A 34 -9.86 3.06 8.52
CA ASN A 34 -9.34 2.26 7.43
C ASN A 34 -8.20 3.00 6.71
N LEU A 35 -7.21 2.22 6.27
CA LEU A 35 -6.12 2.65 5.40
C LEU A 35 -5.94 1.65 4.28
N SER A 36 -5.80 2.09 3.03
CA SER A 36 -5.50 1.18 1.93
C SER A 36 -4.57 1.82 0.91
N PRO A 37 -3.46 1.16 0.54
CA PRO A 37 -2.73 1.55 -0.65
C PRO A 37 -3.51 1.10 -1.88
N LYS A 38 -3.42 1.86 -2.96
CA LYS A 38 -4.08 1.60 -4.24
C LYS A 38 -3.09 1.91 -5.37
N CYS A 39 -3.07 1.07 -6.40
CA CYS A 39 -2.36 1.38 -7.64
C CYS A 39 -3.03 2.59 -8.29
N ALA A 40 -2.26 3.56 -8.75
CA ALA A 40 -2.78 4.71 -9.48
C ALA A 40 -2.80 4.48 -11.01
N ASP A 41 -1.88 3.65 -11.51
CA ASP A 41 -1.66 3.43 -12.94
C ASP A 41 -2.91 2.91 -13.63
N GLY A 42 -3.56 3.76 -14.43
CA GLY A 42 -4.79 3.44 -15.14
C GLY A 42 -6.05 3.33 -14.26
N MET A 43 -5.95 3.58 -12.95
CA MET A 43 -7.03 3.37 -11.98
C MET A 43 -7.52 4.67 -11.33
N PHE A 44 -6.69 5.71 -11.25
CA PHE A 44 -7.06 7.00 -10.65
C PHE A 44 -7.26 8.07 -11.73
N HIS A 45 -8.35 8.81 -11.63
CA HIS A 45 -8.76 9.78 -12.64
C HIS A 45 -9.13 11.11 -12.01
N VAL A 46 -8.56 12.19 -12.54
CA VAL A 46 -8.96 13.56 -12.23
C VAL A 46 -9.98 14.00 -13.26
N ALA A 47 -11.21 14.27 -12.82
CA ALA A 47 -12.27 14.75 -13.70
C ALA A 47 -12.21 16.28 -13.85
N ASP A 48 -12.04 16.98 -12.74
CA ASP A 48 -11.84 18.44 -12.67
C ASP A 48 -11.14 18.81 -11.35
N SER A 49 -11.00 20.11 -11.05
CA SER A 49 -10.31 20.62 -9.84
C SER A 49 -10.99 20.23 -8.52
N ARG A 50 -12.24 19.77 -8.55
CA ARG A 50 -13.06 19.40 -7.39
C ARG A 50 -13.61 17.98 -7.47
N LYS A 51 -13.29 17.22 -8.51
CA LYS A 51 -13.80 15.86 -8.69
C LYS A 51 -12.72 14.92 -9.16
N VAL A 52 -12.58 13.83 -8.42
CA VAL A 52 -11.74 12.69 -8.79
C VAL A 52 -12.56 11.41 -8.68
N TRP A 53 -12.12 10.36 -9.33
CA TRP A 53 -12.66 9.03 -9.12
C TRP A 53 -11.58 7.98 -9.30
N TYR A 54 -11.78 6.81 -8.72
CA TYR A 54 -10.91 5.67 -8.98
C TYR A 54 -11.68 4.36 -9.13
N GLU A 55 -11.08 3.44 -9.88
CA GLU A 55 -11.55 2.08 -10.08
C GLU A 55 -11.20 1.23 -8.85
N ASP A 56 -12.20 0.80 -8.08
CA ASP A 56 -12.00 -0.10 -6.95
C ASP A 56 -11.95 -1.53 -7.45
N LEU A 57 -10.72 -2.07 -7.48
CA LEU A 57 -10.47 -3.48 -7.75
C LEU A 57 -10.73 -4.33 -6.51
N THR A 58 -11.04 -5.59 -6.77
CA THR A 58 -11.27 -6.62 -5.76
C THR A 58 -10.10 -6.73 -4.79
N GLY A 59 -10.42 -6.81 -3.51
CA GLY A 59 -9.48 -7.07 -2.43
C GLY A 59 -10.18 -7.80 -1.28
N SER A 60 -9.41 -8.18 -0.27
CA SER A 60 -9.96 -8.79 0.96
C SER A 60 -10.84 -7.84 1.77
N GLY A 61 -10.60 -6.55 1.68
CA GLY A 61 -11.36 -5.52 2.40
C GLY A 61 -12.48 -4.91 1.58
N ILE A 62 -13.48 -4.35 2.27
CA ILE A 62 -14.57 -3.54 1.71
C ILE A 62 -14.85 -2.25 2.50
N GLU A 63 -13.94 -1.91 3.42
CA GLU A 63 -14.08 -0.84 4.41
C GLU A 63 -14.34 0.52 3.74
N THR A 64 -13.62 0.85 2.66
CA THR A 64 -13.83 2.11 1.94
C THR A 64 -15.26 2.25 1.43
N ILE A 65 -15.81 1.21 0.79
CA ILE A 65 -17.18 1.23 0.28
C ILE A 65 -18.18 1.33 1.43
N SER A 66 -17.98 0.56 2.51
CA SER A 66 -18.85 0.58 3.68
C SER A 66 -18.86 1.94 4.39
N HIS A 67 -17.69 2.56 4.61
CA HIS A 67 -17.58 3.85 5.30
C HIS A 67 -18.18 4.98 4.45
N ILE A 68 -17.94 4.96 3.13
CA ILE A 68 -18.55 5.92 2.20
C ILE A 68 -20.07 5.80 2.23
N ARG A 69 -20.63 4.59 2.28
CA ARG A 69 -22.08 4.39 2.37
C ARG A 69 -22.69 4.89 3.67
N GLU A 70 -21.94 4.78 4.77
CA GLU A 70 -22.40 5.22 6.09
C GLU A 70 -22.37 6.74 6.22
N ASN A 71 -21.26 7.37 5.80
CA ASN A 71 -21.03 8.79 6.10
C ASN A 71 -20.28 9.57 5.01
N GLY A 72 -19.84 8.91 3.93
CA GLY A 72 -19.20 9.55 2.78
C GLY A 72 -17.76 10.01 3.00
N ARG A 73 -17.22 10.00 4.23
CA ARG A 73 -15.92 10.63 4.53
C ARG A 73 -14.76 9.85 3.94
N ILE A 74 -13.94 10.54 3.15
CA ILE A 74 -12.76 9.97 2.51
C ILE A 74 -11.65 11.00 2.37
N THR A 75 -10.42 10.54 2.57
CA THR A 75 -9.21 11.29 2.23
C THR A 75 -8.34 10.46 1.32
N VAL A 76 -7.92 11.04 0.19
CA VAL A 76 -6.96 10.43 -0.73
C VAL A 76 -5.63 11.14 -0.58
N MET A 77 -4.55 10.38 -0.40
CA MET A 77 -3.21 10.92 -0.27
C MET A 77 -2.28 10.42 -1.37
N PHE A 78 -1.53 11.37 -1.92
CA PHE A 78 -0.41 11.14 -2.82
C PHE A 78 0.89 11.60 -2.15
N MET A 79 2.01 10.99 -2.51
CA MET A 79 3.33 11.38 -2.03
C MET A 79 4.40 11.17 -3.11
N ALA A 80 5.39 12.06 -3.14
CA ALA A 80 6.55 11.93 -4.01
C ALA A 80 7.61 11.02 -3.37
N PHE A 81 7.89 9.91 -4.02
CA PHE A 81 9.08 9.10 -3.75
C PHE A 81 10.35 9.65 -4.44
N ASP A 82 10.19 10.60 -5.36
CA ASP A 82 11.24 11.24 -6.13
C ASP A 82 11.43 12.72 -5.74
N LYS A 83 12.09 13.51 -6.58
CA LYS A 83 12.30 14.94 -6.35
C LYS A 83 11.36 15.78 -7.24
N PRO A 84 10.85 16.93 -6.75
CA PRO A 84 10.93 17.43 -5.38
C PRO A 84 9.98 16.68 -4.42
N PRO A 85 10.28 16.63 -3.10
CA PRO A 85 9.39 16.02 -2.12
C PRO A 85 8.04 16.76 -2.09
N ARG A 86 6.96 15.99 -1.93
CA ARG A 86 5.59 16.51 -1.88
C ARG A 86 4.65 15.49 -1.28
N ILE A 87 3.64 15.96 -0.55
CA ILE A 87 2.45 15.20 -0.18
C ILE A 87 1.22 16.02 -0.58
N ALA A 88 0.22 15.38 -1.15
CA ALA A 88 -1.10 15.98 -1.39
C ALA A 88 -2.16 15.14 -0.71
N ARG A 89 -3.12 15.80 -0.04
CA ARG A 89 -4.31 15.20 0.56
C ARG A 89 -5.54 15.84 -0.07
N LEU A 90 -6.43 15.02 -0.60
CA LEU A 90 -7.72 15.41 -1.13
C LEU A 90 -8.77 14.99 -0.10
N PHE A 91 -9.33 15.96 0.61
CA PHE A 91 -10.43 15.74 1.55
C PHE A 91 -11.74 15.86 0.78
N GLY A 92 -12.60 14.85 0.89
CA GLY A 92 -13.80 14.79 0.09
C GLY A 92 -14.92 13.95 0.65
N THR A 93 -16.02 13.94 -0.09
CA THR A 93 -17.17 13.07 0.12
C THR A 93 -17.30 12.10 -1.04
N GLY A 94 -17.33 10.81 -0.74
CA GLY A 94 -17.41 9.74 -1.73
C GLY A 94 -18.83 9.32 -2.08
N ILE A 95 -18.99 8.76 -3.27
CA ILE A 95 -20.16 8.00 -3.73
C ILE A 95 -19.65 6.71 -4.38
N VAL A 96 -20.38 5.61 -4.18
CA VAL A 96 -20.03 4.29 -4.73
C VAL A 96 -21.00 3.93 -5.86
N TYR A 97 -20.46 3.70 -7.06
CA TYR A 97 -21.20 3.10 -8.16
C TYR A 97 -20.72 1.66 -8.36
N GLU A 98 -21.59 0.69 -8.12
CA GLU A 98 -21.23 -0.74 -8.21
C GLU A 98 -21.21 -1.22 -9.66
N TYR A 99 -20.40 -2.24 -9.93
CA TYR A 99 -20.45 -2.96 -11.20
C TYR A 99 -21.89 -3.38 -11.53
N GLY A 100 -22.33 -3.12 -12.76
CA GLY A 100 -23.70 -3.41 -13.21
C GLY A 100 -24.66 -2.22 -13.16
N THR A 101 -24.31 -1.09 -12.54
CA THR A 101 -25.10 0.14 -12.66
C THR A 101 -24.75 0.91 -13.94
N GLU A 102 -25.57 1.89 -14.32
CA GLU A 102 -25.31 2.75 -15.48
C GLU A 102 -24.15 3.72 -15.19
N GLU A 103 -24.09 4.25 -13.97
CA GLU A 103 -23.06 5.19 -13.54
C GLU A 103 -21.66 4.56 -13.55
N TYR A 104 -21.56 3.28 -13.18
CA TYR A 104 -20.33 2.52 -13.30
C TYR A 104 -19.88 2.42 -14.77
N ASP A 105 -20.77 2.00 -15.67
CA ASP A 105 -20.47 1.81 -17.09
C ASP A 105 -20.11 3.13 -17.79
N ASN A 106 -20.75 4.23 -17.41
CA ASN A 106 -20.46 5.58 -17.91
C ASN A 106 -19.03 6.03 -17.59
N ARG A 107 -18.42 5.50 -16.52
CA ARG A 107 -17.03 5.77 -16.15
C ARG A 107 -16.07 4.71 -16.71
N ILE A 108 -16.47 3.45 -16.62
CA ILE A 108 -15.66 2.29 -16.98
C ILE A 108 -16.45 1.43 -17.98
N PRO A 109 -16.44 1.76 -19.28
CA PRO A 109 -17.06 0.91 -20.27
C PRO A 109 -16.38 -0.47 -20.30
N ALA A 110 -17.11 -1.51 -20.69
CA ALA A 110 -16.62 -2.89 -20.69
C ALA A 110 -15.27 -3.09 -21.42
N SER A 111 -15.00 -2.27 -22.46
CA SER A 111 -13.76 -2.28 -23.23
C SER A 111 -12.54 -1.68 -22.52
N LYS A 112 -12.72 -1.08 -21.33
CA LYS A 112 -11.67 -0.47 -20.50
C LYS A 112 -11.59 -1.05 -19.09
N ARG A 113 -12.51 -1.94 -18.74
CA ARG A 113 -12.62 -2.52 -17.40
C ARG A 113 -11.42 -3.42 -17.08
N HIS A 114 -10.82 -3.20 -15.91
CA HIS A 114 -9.78 -4.09 -15.41
C HIS A 114 -10.37 -5.34 -14.72
N PRO A 115 -9.69 -6.50 -14.82
CA PRO A 115 -10.13 -7.69 -14.12
C PRO A 115 -10.21 -7.46 -12.60
N GLY A 116 -11.33 -7.88 -12.00
CA GLY A 116 -11.66 -7.69 -10.58
C GLY A 116 -12.25 -6.32 -10.25
N SER A 117 -12.47 -5.45 -11.22
CA SER A 117 -13.17 -4.18 -10.98
C SER A 117 -14.61 -4.40 -10.53
N ARG A 118 -14.93 -3.85 -9.35
CA ARG A 118 -16.20 -4.10 -8.65
C ARG A 118 -16.99 -2.83 -8.37
N ALA A 119 -16.35 -1.67 -8.37
CA ALA A 119 -17.01 -0.38 -8.19
C ALA A 119 -16.17 0.79 -8.71
N VAL A 120 -16.82 1.92 -8.96
CA VAL A 120 -16.21 3.24 -9.07
C VAL A 120 -16.44 3.98 -7.76
N ILE A 121 -15.38 4.60 -7.24
CA ILE A 121 -15.45 5.51 -6.11
C ILE A 121 -15.29 6.92 -6.65
N GLU A 122 -16.39 7.65 -6.80
CA GLU A 122 -16.37 9.07 -7.18
C GLU A 122 -16.27 9.93 -5.92
N ILE A 123 -15.42 10.96 -5.94
CA ILE A 123 -15.11 11.79 -4.77
C ILE A 123 -15.25 13.26 -5.15
N ALA A 124 -16.17 13.94 -4.46
CA ALA A 124 -16.26 15.40 -4.48
C ALA A 124 -15.24 15.97 -3.48
N VAL A 125 -14.19 16.61 -3.99
CA VAL A 125 -13.11 17.24 -3.21
C VAL A 125 -13.58 18.61 -2.73
N HIS A 126 -13.60 18.79 -1.41
CA HIS A 126 -13.99 20.06 -0.79
C HIS A 126 -12.80 20.80 -0.17
N LYS A 127 -11.66 20.13 0.02
CA LYS A 127 -10.42 20.76 0.51
C LYS A 127 -9.20 19.97 0.05
N VAL A 128 -8.12 20.68 -0.21
CA VAL A 128 -6.83 20.12 -0.64
C VAL A 128 -5.74 20.58 0.29
N GLY A 129 -4.94 19.66 0.83
CA GLY A 129 -3.74 19.97 1.60
C GLY A 129 -2.48 19.56 0.85
N ALA A 130 -1.59 20.51 0.55
CA ALA A 130 -0.27 20.26 -0.02
C ALA A 130 0.82 20.50 1.02
N SER A 131 1.70 19.54 1.26
CA SER A 131 2.78 19.65 2.24
C SER A 131 4.11 19.14 1.70
N CYS A 132 5.21 19.44 2.39
CA CYS A 132 6.56 19.32 1.85
C CYS A 132 7.05 17.87 1.66
N GLY A 133 6.56 16.88 2.41
CA GLY A 133 6.97 15.48 2.23
C GLY A 133 8.43 15.17 2.59
N TYR A 134 9.10 16.01 3.39
CA TYR A 134 10.53 15.89 3.70
C TYR A 134 10.94 14.64 4.48
N ALA A 135 9.99 13.92 5.09
CA ALA A 135 10.21 12.64 5.78
C ALA A 135 9.88 11.41 4.94
N VAL A 136 9.45 11.57 3.68
CA VAL A 136 9.16 10.42 2.79
C VAL A 136 10.47 9.98 2.16
N PRO A 137 10.93 8.72 2.28
CA PRO A 137 12.20 8.29 1.69
C PRO A 137 12.22 8.40 0.17
N PHE A 138 13.43 8.30 -0.39
CA PHE A 138 13.60 8.09 -1.81
C PHE A 138 13.33 6.63 -2.17
N TYR A 139 12.43 6.45 -3.13
CA TYR A 139 12.16 5.16 -3.74
C TYR A 139 12.20 5.28 -5.27
N GLN A 140 12.75 4.27 -5.93
CA GLN A 140 12.74 4.16 -7.39
C GLN A 140 11.59 3.25 -7.83
N TYR A 141 10.69 3.77 -8.65
CA TYR A 141 9.63 2.97 -9.25
C TYR A 141 10.22 1.97 -10.26
N LEU A 142 9.91 0.68 -10.09
CA LEU A 142 10.35 -0.37 -10.99
C LEU A 142 9.26 -0.84 -11.96
N GLY A 143 8.00 -0.55 -11.67
CA GLY A 143 6.86 -0.96 -12.49
C GLY A 143 5.64 -1.41 -11.69
N PRO A 144 4.51 -1.66 -12.39
CA PRO A 144 3.28 -2.11 -11.76
C PRO A 144 3.39 -3.57 -11.31
N ARG A 145 2.53 -3.95 -10.35
CA ARG A 145 2.37 -5.34 -9.94
C ARG A 145 1.12 -5.93 -10.57
N THR A 146 1.29 -6.98 -11.36
CA THR A 146 0.21 -7.61 -12.15
C THR A 146 -0.44 -8.83 -11.47
N LEU A 147 -0.07 -9.12 -10.22
CA LEU A 147 -0.58 -10.29 -9.49
C LEU A 147 -2.08 -10.22 -9.27
N LEU A 148 -2.62 -9.03 -8.96
CA LEU A 148 -4.06 -8.87 -8.73
C LEU A 148 -4.80 -9.14 -10.02
N GLU A 149 -4.47 -8.43 -11.10
CA GLU A 149 -5.09 -8.60 -12.43
C GLU A 149 -5.03 -10.04 -12.93
N SER A 150 -3.87 -10.70 -12.80
CA SER A 150 -3.69 -12.08 -13.24
C SER A 150 -4.53 -13.07 -12.42
N MET A 151 -4.73 -12.81 -11.14
CA MET A 151 -5.56 -13.63 -10.25
C MET A 151 -7.05 -13.37 -10.51
N THR A 152 -7.45 -12.10 -10.61
CA THR A 152 -8.84 -11.71 -10.83
C THR A 152 -9.32 -12.14 -12.22
N ALA A 153 -8.50 -12.01 -13.28
CA ALA A 153 -8.82 -12.52 -14.62
C ALA A 153 -9.06 -14.04 -14.63
N ARG A 154 -8.26 -14.81 -13.87
CA ARG A 154 -8.46 -16.26 -13.75
C ARG A 154 -9.76 -16.60 -13.03
N THR A 155 -10.07 -15.91 -11.93
CA THR A 155 -11.31 -16.15 -11.17
C THR A 155 -12.55 -15.68 -11.93
N GLU A 156 -12.48 -14.60 -12.72
CA GLU A 156 -13.57 -14.18 -13.61
C GLU A 156 -13.88 -15.22 -14.68
N ALA A 157 -12.88 -15.94 -15.17
CA ALA A 157 -13.03 -17.01 -16.16
C ALA A 157 -13.38 -18.38 -15.55
N SER A 158 -13.51 -18.48 -14.22
CA SER A 158 -13.72 -19.75 -13.51
C SER A 158 -15.12 -19.84 -12.89
N THR A 159 -15.61 -21.07 -12.71
CA THR A 159 -16.87 -21.38 -12.01
C THR A 159 -16.63 -22.23 -10.76
N THR A 160 -17.46 -22.04 -9.73
CA THR A 160 -17.53 -22.91 -8.54
C THR A 160 -18.03 -24.29 -8.94
N LYS A 161 -18.04 -25.23 -7.98
CA LYS A 161 -18.57 -26.59 -8.21
C LYS A 161 -20.08 -26.56 -8.52
N GLU A 162 -20.75 -25.56 -7.97
CA GLU A 162 -22.18 -25.29 -8.11
C GLU A 162 -22.51 -24.51 -9.41
N GLY A 163 -21.50 -24.20 -10.23
CA GLY A 163 -21.67 -23.53 -11.52
C GLY A 163 -21.74 -22.00 -11.46
N GLU A 164 -21.55 -21.40 -10.29
CA GLU A 164 -21.52 -19.94 -10.14
C GLU A 164 -20.17 -19.36 -10.56
N ASN A 165 -20.11 -18.13 -11.07
CA ASN A 165 -18.84 -17.45 -11.31
C ASN A 165 -18.05 -17.24 -10.00
N VAL A 166 -16.77 -17.64 -9.97
CA VAL A 166 -15.94 -17.59 -8.75
C VAL A 166 -15.77 -16.16 -8.22
N MET A 167 -15.65 -15.16 -9.09
CA MET A 167 -15.49 -13.77 -8.65
C MET A 167 -16.75 -13.23 -7.98
N ARG A 168 -17.93 -13.54 -8.54
CA ARG A 168 -19.22 -13.14 -7.96
C ARG A 168 -19.47 -13.80 -6.63
N TYR A 169 -19.21 -15.10 -6.55
CA TYR A 169 -19.23 -15.84 -5.30
C TYR A 169 -18.32 -15.15 -4.26
N TYR A 170 -17.08 -14.82 -4.62
CA TYR A 170 -16.16 -14.14 -3.71
C TYR A 170 -16.71 -12.80 -3.23
N TRP A 171 -17.23 -11.95 -4.13
CA TRP A 171 -17.84 -10.67 -3.77
C TRP A 171 -19.01 -10.83 -2.80
N ARG A 172 -19.90 -11.80 -3.04
CA ARG A 172 -21.04 -12.06 -2.16
C ARG A 172 -20.60 -12.52 -0.78
N GLU A 173 -19.67 -13.47 -0.71
CA GLU A 173 -19.30 -14.10 0.56
C GLU A 173 -18.30 -13.26 1.38
N HIS A 174 -17.44 -12.46 0.74
CA HIS A 174 -16.31 -11.79 1.40
C HIS A 174 -16.33 -10.27 1.30
N ASN A 175 -17.19 -9.68 0.45
CA ASN A 175 -17.24 -8.24 0.24
C ASN A 175 -18.64 -7.65 0.46
N ASN A 176 -19.56 -8.38 1.08
CA ASN A 176 -20.88 -7.85 1.45
C ASN A 176 -20.89 -7.13 2.81
N ARG A 177 -19.84 -7.27 3.64
CA ARG A 177 -19.69 -6.61 4.94
C ARG A 177 -18.24 -6.26 5.25
N SER A 178 -18.01 -5.14 5.92
CA SER A 178 -16.69 -4.73 6.42
C SER A 178 -16.28 -5.52 7.67
N LEU A 179 -15.03 -5.33 8.11
CA LEU A 179 -14.53 -5.81 9.39
C LEU A 179 -15.42 -5.41 10.59
N ASP A 180 -16.02 -4.22 10.53
CA ASP A 180 -16.92 -3.68 11.56
C ASP A 180 -18.40 -4.05 11.32
N GLY A 181 -18.67 -4.97 10.38
CA GLY A 181 -20.02 -5.47 10.09
C GLY A 181 -20.90 -4.53 9.25
N LEU A 182 -20.36 -3.39 8.80
CA LEU A 182 -21.10 -2.42 7.98
C LEU A 182 -21.36 -2.97 6.57
N PRO A 183 -22.50 -2.65 5.94
CA PRO A 183 -22.81 -3.12 4.59
C PRO A 183 -21.74 -2.75 3.55
N GLY A 184 -21.23 -3.75 2.84
CA GLY A 184 -20.30 -3.66 1.71
C GLY A 184 -21.04 -3.59 0.38
N LEU A 185 -20.63 -4.38 -0.62
CA LEU A 185 -21.33 -4.53 -1.90
C LEU A 185 -22.78 -5.00 -1.72
N ARG A 186 -23.67 -4.54 -2.59
CA ARG A 186 -25.12 -4.86 -2.56
C ARG A 186 -25.59 -5.56 -3.84
N SER A 187 -25.05 -5.21 -5.00
CA SER A 187 -25.59 -5.64 -6.28
C SER A 187 -24.54 -6.09 -7.30
N ALA A 188 -23.26 -5.74 -7.11
CA ALA A 188 -22.18 -6.09 -8.05
C ALA A 188 -22.09 -7.59 -8.33
N PHE A 189 -22.31 -8.43 -7.31
CA PHE A 189 -22.29 -9.89 -7.45
C PHE A 189 -23.55 -10.44 -8.15
N GLU A 190 -24.64 -9.70 -8.22
CA GLU A 190 -25.92 -10.11 -8.86
C GLU A 190 -26.07 -9.58 -10.30
N ALA A 191 -25.26 -8.62 -10.73
CA ALA A 191 -25.39 -7.97 -12.04
C ALA A 191 -25.47 -8.98 -13.19
N GLU A 192 -26.44 -8.92 -14.11
CA GLU A 192 -26.53 -9.92 -15.20
C GLU A 192 -25.38 -9.80 -16.24
N ARG A 193 -24.71 -8.65 -16.29
CA ARG A 193 -23.63 -8.36 -17.25
C ARG A 193 -22.45 -9.31 -17.11
N ALA A 194 -21.98 -9.87 -18.23
CA ALA A 194 -20.80 -10.73 -18.26
C ALA A 194 -19.55 -9.98 -17.78
N LEU A 195 -18.73 -10.63 -16.96
CA LEU A 195 -17.43 -10.09 -16.52
C LEU A 195 -16.44 -10.15 -17.68
N VAL A 196 -16.47 -9.10 -18.51
CA VAL A 196 -15.51 -8.89 -19.61
C VAL A 196 -14.44 -7.92 -19.11
N SER A 197 -13.17 -8.28 -19.31
CA SER A 197 -12.02 -7.45 -18.92
C SER A 197 -10.99 -7.34 -20.03
N VAL A 198 -10.32 -6.19 -20.09
CA VAL A 198 -9.20 -5.95 -21.01
C VAL A 198 -8.00 -6.76 -20.54
N GLY A 199 -7.32 -7.44 -21.47
CA GLY A 199 -6.04 -8.10 -21.16
C GLY A 199 -6.15 -9.43 -20.42
N ALA A 200 -7.36 -9.98 -20.21
CA ALA A 200 -7.49 -11.40 -19.87
C ALA A 200 -6.71 -12.21 -20.92
N PRO A 201 -5.76 -13.08 -20.53
CA PRO A 201 -5.09 -13.94 -21.49
C PRO A 201 -6.18 -14.69 -22.26
N ARG A 202 -6.34 -14.42 -23.56
CA ARG A 202 -7.18 -15.23 -24.45
C ARG A 202 -6.65 -16.64 -24.39
N GLY A 203 -7.24 -17.48 -23.55
CA GLY A 203 -6.82 -18.87 -23.34
C GLY A 203 -5.35 -18.98 -23.00
N SER A 204 -5.03 -19.20 -21.72
CA SER A 204 -3.78 -19.89 -21.46
C SER A 204 -3.78 -21.17 -22.32
N LYS A 205 -2.70 -21.40 -23.08
CA LYS A 205 -2.55 -22.54 -24.00
C LYS A 205 -2.64 -23.92 -23.31
N TRP A 206 -3.09 -23.99 -22.06
CA TRP A 206 -3.46 -25.21 -21.36
C TRP A 206 -4.70 -25.88 -21.95
N ALA A 207 -5.58 -25.14 -22.64
CA ALA A 207 -6.64 -25.75 -23.45
C ALA A 207 -6.09 -26.55 -24.65
N ALA A 208 -4.88 -26.20 -25.14
CA ALA A 208 -4.25 -26.92 -26.25
C ALA A 208 -3.52 -28.21 -25.82
N VAL A 209 -3.41 -28.50 -24.51
CA VAL A 209 -2.79 -29.75 -24.03
C VAL A 209 -3.80 -30.92 -24.04
N ARG A 210 -5.09 -30.65 -24.24
CA ARG A 210 -6.12 -31.70 -24.27
C ARG A 210 -6.32 -32.36 -25.64
N ASP A 211 -5.85 -31.73 -26.72
CA ASP A 211 -5.99 -32.24 -28.11
C ASP A 211 -4.72 -32.94 -28.65
N TRP A 212 -3.60 -32.86 -27.94
CA TRP A 212 -2.33 -33.48 -28.38
C TRP A 212 -2.29 -35.01 -28.22
N THR A 213 -3.22 -35.60 -27.47
CA THR A 213 -3.22 -37.03 -27.16
C THR A 213 -4.01 -37.89 -28.16
N VAL A 214 -4.92 -37.33 -28.95
CA VAL A 214 -5.79 -38.14 -29.83
C VAL A 214 -5.27 -38.22 -31.27
N ALA A 215 -4.64 -37.16 -31.78
CA ALA A 215 -4.23 -37.10 -33.19
C ALA A 215 -2.99 -37.95 -33.55
N ARG A 216 -2.26 -38.48 -32.58
CA ARG A 216 -1.07 -39.34 -32.82
C ARG A 216 -1.28 -40.83 -32.55
N LEU A 217 -2.43 -41.22 -31.99
CA LEU A 217 -2.74 -42.62 -31.69
C LEU A 217 -3.31 -43.42 -32.87
N VAL A 218 -3.58 -42.77 -34.02
CA VAL A 218 -4.05 -43.43 -35.25
C VAL A 218 -2.92 -43.67 -36.27
N ALA A 219 -1.72 -43.12 -36.04
CA ALA A 219 -0.62 -43.16 -37.01
C ALA A 219 0.48 -44.20 -36.70
N CYS A 220 0.43 -44.90 -35.57
CA CYS A 220 1.40 -45.95 -35.26
C CYS A 220 0.75 -47.32 -35.40
N GLY A 221 1.17 -48.02 -36.46
CA GLY A 221 0.82 -49.41 -36.72
C GLY A 221 1.11 -50.32 -35.51
N ILE A 222 0.22 -51.28 -35.35
CA ILE A 222 0.20 -52.30 -34.31
C ILE A 222 1.46 -53.18 -34.42
N THR A 223 2.46 -52.96 -33.57
CA THR A 223 3.43 -53.97 -33.15
C THR A 223 3.99 -53.58 -31.79
N ASP A 224 3.24 -53.81 -30.70
CA ASP A 224 3.77 -54.16 -29.36
C ASP A 224 2.64 -54.16 -28.32
N ILE A 225 2.04 -55.33 -28.14
CA ILE A 225 0.97 -55.58 -27.14
C ILE A 225 1.48 -55.35 -25.70
N TRP A 226 2.79 -55.44 -25.46
CA TRP A 226 3.42 -55.15 -24.17
C TRP A 226 3.49 -53.65 -23.83
N CYS A 227 3.73 -52.78 -24.81
CA CYS A 227 3.69 -51.33 -24.62
C CYS A 227 2.26 -50.83 -24.36
N PHE A 228 1.25 -51.52 -24.90
CA PHE A 228 -0.16 -51.18 -24.71
C PHE A 228 -0.66 -51.45 -23.28
N LEU A 229 -0.23 -52.56 -22.66
CA LEU A 229 -0.61 -52.92 -21.29
C LEU A 229 0.09 -52.05 -20.23
N VAL A 230 1.37 -51.74 -20.41
CA VAL A 230 2.10 -50.81 -19.54
C VAL A 230 1.59 -49.38 -19.71
N GLY A 231 1.25 -48.97 -20.94
CA GLY A 231 0.63 -47.69 -21.26
C GLY A 231 -0.79 -47.51 -20.69
N LEU A 232 -1.56 -48.58 -20.56
CA LEU A 232 -2.90 -48.54 -19.92
C LEU A 232 -2.79 -48.33 -18.41
N VAL A 233 -1.86 -49.01 -17.73
CA VAL A 233 -1.66 -48.85 -16.28
C VAL A 233 -1.03 -47.49 -15.95
N SER A 234 -0.04 -47.06 -16.72
CA SER A 234 0.59 -45.74 -16.54
C SER A 234 -0.30 -44.58 -17.00
N GLY A 235 -1.11 -44.77 -18.04
CA GLY A 235 -2.10 -43.78 -18.51
C GLY A 235 -3.26 -43.59 -17.54
N VAL A 236 -3.75 -44.68 -16.92
CA VAL A 236 -4.75 -44.58 -15.84
C VAL A 236 -4.13 -43.95 -14.59
N CYS A 237 -2.90 -44.29 -14.22
CA CYS A 237 -2.20 -43.61 -13.13
C CYS A 237 -1.98 -42.11 -13.41
N VAL A 238 -1.59 -41.72 -14.62
CA VAL A 238 -1.43 -40.30 -15.00
C VAL A 238 -2.79 -39.59 -15.05
N MET A 239 -3.86 -40.22 -15.54
CA MET A 239 -5.22 -39.64 -15.51
C MET A 239 -5.80 -39.54 -14.10
N VAL A 240 -5.53 -40.51 -13.23
CA VAL A 240 -5.93 -40.47 -11.82
C VAL A 240 -5.08 -39.46 -11.06
N LEU A 241 -3.76 -39.39 -11.27
CA LEU A 241 -2.92 -38.35 -10.66
C LEU A 241 -3.23 -36.96 -11.18
N THR A 242 -3.51 -36.78 -12.47
CA THR A 242 -3.93 -35.47 -13.01
C THR A 242 -5.34 -35.12 -12.57
N SER A 243 -6.26 -36.07 -12.43
CA SER A 243 -7.59 -35.83 -11.86
C SER A 243 -7.55 -35.61 -10.35
N VAL A 244 -6.65 -36.26 -9.61
CA VAL A 244 -6.45 -36.06 -8.17
C VAL A 244 -5.71 -34.76 -7.90
N CYS A 245 -4.69 -34.41 -8.70
CA CYS A 245 -4.07 -33.08 -8.68
C CYS A 245 -5.07 -31.99 -9.11
N ALA A 246 -5.89 -32.22 -10.14
CA ALA A 246 -6.95 -31.27 -10.54
C ALA A 246 -8.08 -31.17 -9.49
N ARG A 247 -8.39 -32.26 -8.77
CA ARG A 247 -9.36 -32.28 -7.66
C ARG A 247 -8.81 -31.65 -6.38
N LEU A 248 -7.50 -31.73 -6.14
CA LEU A 248 -6.77 -30.99 -5.09
C LEU A 248 -6.54 -29.52 -5.47
N LEU A 249 -6.56 -29.20 -6.76
CA LEU A 249 -6.64 -27.85 -7.33
C LEU A 249 -8.09 -27.38 -7.53
N ALA A 250 -9.04 -27.87 -6.71
CA ALA A 250 -10.25 -27.08 -6.48
C ALA A 250 -9.75 -25.68 -6.15
N VAL A 251 -10.13 -24.68 -6.96
CA VAL A 251 -9.66 -23.30 -6.85
C VAL A 251 -10.12 -22.77 -5.50
N GLN A 252 -9.34 -23.07 -4.49
CA GLN A 252 -9.51 -22.57 -3.14
C GLN A 252 -9.09 -21.13 -3.28
N VAL A 253 -10.08 -20.23 -3.32
CA VAL A 253 -9.82 -18.79 -3.38
C VAL A 253 -8.94 -18.51 -2.16
N PRO A 254 -7.66 -18.12 -2.35
CA PRO A 254 -6.75 -17.97 -1.23
C PRO A 254 -7.37 -16.96 -0.27
N THR A 255 -7.40 -17.29 1.02
CA THR A 255 -7.83 -16.37 2.07
C THR A 255 -6.96 -15.12 1.99
N MET A 256 -7.54 -14.02 1.48
CA MET A 256 -6.80 -12.82 1.08
C MET A 256 -6.41 -11.91 2.25
N VAL A 257 -6.90 -12.22 3.46
CA VAL A 257 -6.51 -11.57 4.71
C VAL A 257 -6.49 -12.59 5.84
N VAL A 258 -5.52 -12.44 6.74
CA VAL A 258 -5.45 -13.16 8.02
C VAL A 258 -5.48 -12.12 9.13
N TYR A 259 -6.29 -12.39 10.15
CA TYR A 259 -6.38 -11.55 11.34
C TYR A 259 -5.73 -12.23 12.53
N PHE A 260 -5.12 -11.43 13.39
CA PHE A 260 -4.55 -11.86 14.66
C PHE A 260 -5.00 -10.88 15.76
N ASP A 261 -5.16 -11.40 16.97
CA ASP A 261 -5.42 -10.56 18.14
C ASP A 261 -4.13 -9.87 18.64
N GLU A 262 -2.96 -10.43 18.32
CA GLU A 262 -1.64 -9.87 18.63
C GLU A 262 -0.67 -10.10 17.48
N MET A 263 0.41 -9.33 17.42
CA MET A 263 1.43 -9.45 16.38
C MET A 263 2.27 -10.72 16.60
N PRO A 264 2.32 -11.65 15.62
CA PRO A 264 3.27 -12.76 15.67
C PRO A 264 4.73 -12.29 15.56
N ASP A 265 5.68 -13.04 16.12
CA ASP A 265 7.11 -12.69 16.11
C ASP A 265 7.66 -12.39 14.70
N TRP A 266 7.37 -13.26 13.73
CA TRP A 266 7.80 -13.07 12.35
C TRP A 266 7.25 -11.77 11.72
N LEU A 267 6.10 -11.31 12.19
CA LEU A 267 5.49 -10.07 11.74
C LEU A 267 6.20 -8.87 12.36
N MET A 268 6.48 -8.92 13.67
CA MET A 268 7.25 -7.89 14.37
C MET A 268 8.64 -7.69 13.72
N GLU A 269 9.34 -8.78 13.40
CA GLU A 269 10.60 -8.74 12.65
C GLU A 269 10.48 -8.12 11.26
N TRP A 270 9.33 -8.30 10.60
CA TRP A 270 9.08 -7.74 9.28
C TRP A 270 8.76 -6.24 9.35
N LEU A 271 8.02 -5.80 10.36
CA LEU A 271 7.60 -4.41 10.56
C LEU A 271 8.80 -3.46 10.72
N VAL A 272 9.76 -3.81 11.57
CA VAL A 272 10.95 -2.98 11.85
C VAL A 272 11.92 -2.85 10.68
N LYS A 273 11.77 -3.69 9.64
CA LYS A 273 12.58 -3.62 8.40
C LYS A 273 12.02 -2.62 7.39
N GLN A 274 10.81 -2.10 7.59
CA GLN A 274 10.18 -1.20 6.63
C GLN A 274 10.66 0.24 6.82
N HIS A 275 11.03 0.92 5.73
CA HIS A 275 11.51 2.31 5.79
C HIS A 275 10.39 3.37 5.82
N ILE A 276 9.14 2.96 5.64
CA ILE A 276 7.98 3.84 5.68
C ILE A 276 6.74 3.10 6.17
N PHE A 277 5.93 3.78 6.97
CA PHE A 277 4.60 3.37 7.39
C PHE A 277 3.61 4.52 7.24
N PHE A 278 2.33 4.20 7.33
CA PHE A 278 1.22 5.13 7.18
C PHE A 278 0.37 5.14 8.43
N VAL A 279 -0.05 6.33 8.85
CA VAL A 279 -0.93 6.50 10.01
C VAL A 279 -2.22 7.14 9.56
N ALA A 280 -3.35 6.58 9.98
CA ALA A 280 -4.64 7.24 9.88
C ALA A 280 -5.31 7.34 11.23
N THR A 281 -6.00 8.46 11.40
CA THR A 281 -6.85 8.78 12.53
C THR A 281 -8.05 9.56 11.99
N ALA A 282 -9.14 9.64 12.72
CA ALA A 282 -10.30 10.42 12.29
C ALA A 282 -10.91 11.16 13.46
N ALA A 283 -11.28 12.42 13.25
CA ALA A 283 -12.17 13.12 14.17
C ALA A 283 -13.53 12.40 14.23
N ARG A 284 -14.23 12.51 15.37
CA ARG A 284 -15.62 12.04 15.50
C ARG A 284 -16.48 12.74 14.45
N ASP A 285 -16.44 14.07 14.49
CA ASP A 285 -17.10 14.97 13.56
C ASP A 285 -16.02 15.81 12.86
N GLY A 286 -15.66 15.42 11.64
CA GLY A 286 -14.56 16.04 10.91
C GLY A 286 -13.94 15.12 9.89
N HIS A 287 -12.73 15.46 9.43
CA HIS A 287 -12.08 14.75 8.35
C HIS A 287 -11.30 13.52 8.83
N VAL A 288 -11.05 12.59 7.90
CA VAL A 288 -10.14 11.47 8.13
C VAL A 288 -8.73 11.94 7.76
N ASN A 289 -7.77 11.77 8.66
CA ASN A 289 -6.37 12.08 8.42
C ASN A 289 -5.62 10.84 7.92
N VAL A 290 -4.65 11.05 7.04
CA VAL A 290 -3.66 10.05 6.64
C VAL A 290 -2.31 10.71 6.45
N SER A 291 -1.24 10.10 6.95
CA SER A 291 0.11 10.65 6.84
C SER A 291 1.16 9.54 6.67
N PRO A 292 2.18 9.73 5.82
CA PRO A 292 3.34 8.86 5.79
C PRO A 292 4.32 9.23 6.90
N LYS A 293 5.04 8.23 7.40
CA LYS A 293 6.12 8.34 8.37
C LYS A 293 7.27 7.48 7.87
N GLY A 294 8.43 8.07 7.57
CA GLY A 294 9.53 7.34 6.91
C GLY A 294 10.92 7.86 7.25
N LEU A 295 11.07 8.45 8.43
CA LEU A 295 12.40 8.66 8.98
C LEU A 295 12.89 7.37 9.63
N ASP A 296 14.18 7.13 9.48
CA ASP A 296 14.84 5.96 10.06
C ASP A 296 14.75 5.99 11.60
N ASP A 297 14.67 4.80 12.20
CA ASP A 297 14.64 4.61 13.66
C ASP A 297 13.51 5.37 14.39
N THR A 298 12.34 5.52 13.75
CA THR A 298 11.18 6.22 14.36
C THR A 298 10.04 5.30 14.79
N PHE A 299 10.01 4.03 14.39
CA PHE A 299 8.96 3.07 14.77
C PHE A 299 9.53 1.95 15.61
N HIS A 300 8.91 1.69 16.76
CA HIS A 300 9.45 0.81 17.79
C HIS A 300 8.36 -0.11 18.34
N ILE A 301 8.72 -1.37 18.57
CA ILE A 301 7.84 -2.38 19.14
C ILE A 301 8.19 -2.56 20.62
N VAL A 302 7.19 -2.52 21.49
CA VAL A 302 7.34 -2.78 22.94
C VAL A 302 7.08 -4.25 23.23
N ASP A 303 5.96 -4.77 22.71
CA ASP A 303 5.53 -6.16 22.82
C ASP A 303 4.57 -6.53 21.66
N SER A 304 3.95 -7.71 21.71
CA SER A 304 3.03 -8.21 20.67
C SER A 304 1.76 -7.36 20.47
N LYS A 305 1.43 -6.47 21.42
CA LYS A 305 0.24 -5.62 21.39
C LYS A 305 0.55 -4.13 21.53
N THR A 306 1.81 -3.74 21.67
CA THR A 306 2.16 -2.35 21.95
C THR A 306 3.29 -1.89 21.06
N VAL A 307 3.07 -0.78 20.36
CA VAL A 307 4.08 -0.10 19.54
C VAL A 307 4.09 1.38 19.88
N TRP A 308 5.18 2.07 19.56
CA TRP A 308 5.20 3.53 19.56
C TRP A 308 5.97 4.04 18.35
N TYR A 309 5.71 5.29 17.99
CA TYR A 309 6.58 6.00 17.07
C TYR A 309 6.90 7.42 17.54
N GLU A 310 8.09 7.88 17.16
CA GLU A 310 8.55 9.24 17.39
C GLU A 310 7.86 10.18 16.39
N ASP A 311 6.98 11.04 16.89
CA ASP A 311 6.35 12.07 16.07
C ASP A 311 7.22 13.32 16.08
N LEU A 312 7.82 13.60 14.92
CA LEU A 312 8.58 14.81 14.68
C LEU A 312 7.66 15.95 14.23
N CYS A 313 8.13 17.16 14.48
CA CYS A 313 7.48 18.39 14.08
C CYS A 313 7.19 18.42 12.58
N GLY A 314 5.92 18.65 12.25
CA GLY A 314 5.41 18.77 10.90
C GLY A 314 4.40 19.90 10.77
N SER A 315 3.83 20.05 9.57
CA SER A 315 2.84 21.09 9.29
C SER A 315 1.46 20.85 9.91
N GLY A 316 1.19 19.64 10.40
CA GLY A 316 -0.10 19.26 10.98
C GLY A 316 0.05 18.64 12.36
N VAL A 317 -1.09 18.47 13.05
CA VAL A 317 -1.20 17.90 14.40
C VAL A 317 -2.42 16.98 14.54
N GLU A 318 -3.02 16.57 13.43
CA GLU A 318 -4.29 15.86 13.33
C GLU A 318 -4.24 14.51 14.06
N THR A 319 -3.13 13.78 13.97
CA THR A 319 -2.98 12.52 14.72
C THR A 319 -3.09 12.76 16.22
N ILE A 320 -2.34 13.72 16.76
CA ILE A 320 -2.39 14.06 18.19
C ILE A 320 -3.81 14.47 18.59
N SER A 321 -4.44 15.36 17.82
CA SER A 321 -5.78 15.85 18.12
C SER A 321 -6.85 14.76 18.08
N HIS A 322 -6.85 13.89 17.07
CA HIS A 322 -7.81 12.79 16.98
C HIS A 322 -7.61 11.76 18.10
N LEU A 323 -6.34 11.50 18.48
CA LEU A 323 -6.04 10.62 19.61
C LEU A 323 -6.56 11.19 20.92
N ARG A 324 -6.43 12.51 21.14
CA ARG A 324 -7.00 13.18 22.33
C ARG A 324 -8.53 13.15 22.35
N GLU A 325 -9.18 13.26 21.20
CA GLU A 325 -10.64 13.27 21.10
C GLU A 325 -11.26 11.87 21.26
N ASN A 326 -10.69 10.86 20.60
CA ASN A 326 -11.31 9.54 20.53
C ASN A 326 -10.33 8.35 20.50
N GLY A 327 -9.02 8.61 20.45
CA GLY A 327 -7.99 7.57 20.53
C GLY A 327 -7.82 6.70 19.29
N ARG A 328 -8.70 6.75 18.29
CA ARG A 328 -8.68 5.77 17.19
C ARG A 328 -7.52 6.00 16.23
N ILE A 329 -6.76 4.93 15.98
CA ILE A 329 -5.61 4.96 15.09
C ILE A 329 -5.46 3.65 14.32
N THR A 330 -4.91 3.76 13.12
CA THR A 330 -4.45 2.62 12.34
C THR A 330 -3.07 2.91 11.80
N VAL A 331 -2.16 1.98 12.04
CA VAL A 331 -0.81 1.99 11.47
C VAL A 331 -0.75 0.95 10.36
N MET A 332 -0.30 1.34 9.17
CA MET A 332 -0.22 0.46 8.02
C MET A 332 1.18 0.41 7.44
N PHE A 333 1.63 -0.79 7.13
CA PHE A 333 2.87 -1.08 6.42
C PHE A 333 2.57 -1.75 5.10
N THR A 334 3.40 -1.51 4.09
CA THR A 334 3.24 -2.12 2.77
C THR A 334 4.60 -2.56 2.24
N ALA A 335 4.67 -3.79 1.72
CA ALA A 335 5.83 -4.26 0.98
C ALA A 335 5.84 -3.60 -0.40
N PHE A 336 6.92 -2.91 -0.74
CA PHE A 336 7.19 -2.46 -2.11
C PHE A 336 8.01 -3.48 -2.90
N ASP A 337 8.52 -4.52 -2.26
CA ASP A 337 9.34 -5.57 -2.83
C ASP A 337 8.58 -6.92 -2.84
N LYS A 338 9.31 -8.04 -2.72
CA LYS A 338 8.73 -9.40 -2.72
C LYS A 338 9.04 -10.10 -1.39
N PRO A 339 8.10 -10.90 -0.84
CA PRO A 339 6.72 -11.11 -1.30
C PRO A 339 5.81 -9.91 -0.97
N PRO A 340 4.72 -9.68 -1.73
CA PRO A 340 3.79 -8.59 -1.43
C PRO A 340 3.06 -8.83 -0.11
N ARG A 341 2.85 -7.75 0.64
CA ARG A 341 2.18 -7.77 1.94
C ARG A 341 1.67 -6.38 2.30
N ILE A 342 0.50 -6.32 2.91
CA ILE A 342 0.00 -5.13 3.62
C ILE A 342 -0.30 -5.58 5.05
N VAL A 343 0.20 -4.83 6.02
CA VAL A 343 -0.09 -5.06 7.45
C VAL A 343 -0.81 -3.85 8.00
N ARG A 344 -1.86 -4.08 8.78
CA ARG A 344 -2.57 -3.04 9.52
C ARG A 344 -2.60 -3.40 10.99
N LEU A 345 -2.27 -2.43 11.82
CA LEU A 345 -2.37 -2.47 13.26
C LEU A 345 -3.49 -1.50 13.64
N TRP A 346 -4.62 -2.05 14.05
CA TRP A 346 -5.76 -1.27 14.53
C TRP A 346 -5.70 -1.19 16.05
N GLY A 347 -5.95 0.00 16.59
CA GLY A 347 -5.84 0.19 18.02
C GLY A 347 -6.24 1.57 18.51
N THR A 348 -5.85 1.83 19.75
CA THR A 348 -6.00 3.15 20.39
C THR A 348 -4.65 3.76 20.70
N GLY A 349 -4.54 5.08 20.55
CA GLY A 349 -3.29 5.79 20.76
C GLY A 349 -3.31 6.76 21.93
N GLN A 350 -2.15 6.94 22.55
CA GLN A 350 -1.88 7.96 23.57
C GLN A 350 -0.72 8.85 23.12
N VAL A 351 -0.74 10.10 23.59
CA VAL A 351 0.25 11.13 23.23
C VAL A 351 1.04 11.50 24.47
N TYR A 352 2.35 11.23 24.45
CA TYR A 352 3.28 11.74 25.45
C TYR A 352 4.10 12.85 24.81
N GLU A 353 3.97 14.07 25.32
CA GLU A 353 4.59 15.25 24.74
C GLU A 353 6.03 15.44 25.25
N TYR A 354 6.86 16.06 24.42
CA TYR A 354 8.21 16.44 24.83
C TYR A 354 8.18 17.22 26.15
N GLY A 355 9.08 16.85 27.07
CA GLY A 355 9.18 17.44 28.40
C GLY A 355 8.33 16.77 29.48
N THR A 356 7.51 15.76 29.16
CA THR A 356 6.84 14.96 30.20
C THR A 356 7.70 13.75 30.61
N PRO A 357 7.53 13.21 31.84
CA PRO A 357 8.21 11.99 32.28
C PRO A 357 7.93 10.78 31.38
N GLU A 358 6.70 10.65 30.86
CA GLU A 358 6.29 9.56 29.99
C GLU A 358 7.02 9.60 28.65
N TYR A 359 7.23 10.80 28.08
CA TYR A 359 8.04 10.97 26.89
C TYR A 359 9.49 10.54 27.13
N ALA A 360 10.09 11.01 28.23
CA ALA A 360 11.50 10.73 28.57
C ALA A 360 11.77 9.23 28.80
N LYS A 361 10.76 8.45 29.19
CA LYS A 361 10.85 6.99 29.31
C LYS A 361 11.19 6.30 27.98
N TYR A 362 10.65 6.79 26.87
CA TYR A 362 10.87 6.20 25.55
C TYR A 362 12.00 6.89 24.79
N ILE A 363 12.09 8.21 24.90
CA ILE A 363 13.04 9.04 24.15
C ILE A 363 13.81 9.94 25.12
N PRO A 364 14.87 9.43 25.79
CA PRO A 364 15.78 10.26 26.54
C PRO A 364 16.56 11.22 25.62
N ASP A 365 17.13 12.29 26.18
CA ASP A 365 17.82 13.35 25.43
C ASP A 365 18.89 12.79 24.46
N GLU A 366 19.69 11.83 24.92
CA GLU A 366 20.74 11.12 24.16
C GLU A 366 20.23 10.24 23.01
N LYS A 367 18.91 10.10 22.83
CA LYS A 367 18.30 9.40 21.68
C LYS A 367 17.38 10.30 20.85
N ARG A 368 17.09 11.51 21.31
CA ARG A 368 16.06 12.38 20.72
C ARG A 368 16.50 12.91 19.35
N LYS A 369 15.66 12.72 18.34
CA LYS A 369 15.88 13.33 17.02
C LYS A 369 15.52 14.82 17.01
N PRO A 370 16.17 15.64 16.16
CA PRO A 370 15.80 17.03 15.99
C PRO A 370 14.33 17.20 15.64
N GLY A 371 13.63 18.04 16.39
CA GLY A 371 12.22 18.36 16.23
C GLY A 371 11.24 17.31 16.72
N SER A 372 11.70 16.28 17.42
CA SER A 372 10.82 15.36 18.14
C SER A 372 9.95 16.10 19.15
N ARG A 373 8.63 15.92 19.03
CA ARG A 373 7.63 16.67 19.82
C ARG A 373 6.73 15.77 20.66
N SER A 374 6.59 14.49 20.29
CA SER A 374 5.82 13.53 21.08
C SER A 374 6.15 12.08 20.74
N VAL A 375 5.93 11.20 21.70
CA VAL A 375 5.79 9.77 21.49
C VAL A 375 4.31 9.46 21.28
N ILE A 376 4.00 8.76 20.20
CA ILE A 376 2.65 8.23 19.96
C ILE A 376 2.67 6.75 20.31
N LEU A 377 2.18 6.41 21.50
CA LEU A 377 2.03 5.02 21.96
C LEU A 377 0.72 4.46 21.41
N VAL A 378 0.74 3.24 20.88
CA VAL A 378 -0.43 2.58 20.32
C VAL A 378 -0.63 1.21 20.96
N ASP A 379 -1.78 1.05 21.60
CA ASP A 379 -2.31 -0.23 22.09
C ASP A 379 -3.09 -0.90 20.96
N ILE A 380 -2.57 -2.04 20.49
CA ILE A 380 -3.06 -2.79 19.34
C ILE A 380 -4.17 -3.74 19.79
N GLN A 381 -5.33 -3.53 19.19
CA GLN A 381 -6.52 -4.33 19.42
C GLN A 381 -6.68 -5.43 18.38
N LYS A 382 -6.20 -5.19 17.15
CA LYS A 382 -6.28 -6.15 16.06
C LYS A 382 -5.18 -5.96 15.04
N VAL A 383 -4.72 -7.06 14.47
CA VAL A 383 -3.72 -7.09 13.40
C VAL A 383 -4.32 -7.73 12.17
N GLY A 384 -4.08 -7.15 10.99
CA GLY A 384 -4.51 -7.72 9.70
C GLY A 384 -3.34 -7.79 8.74
N SER A 385 -3.12 -8.96 8.15
CA SER A 385 -2.13 -9.19 7.09
C SER A 385 -2.86 -9.56 5.80
N SER A 386 -2.73 -8.75 4.75
CA SER A 386 -3.32 -9.00 3.43
C SER A 386 -2.29 -8.98 2.29
N CYS A 387 -2.72 -9.44 1.11
CA CYS A 387 -1.84 -9.89 0.04
C CYS A 387 -1.07 -8.78 -0.71
N GLY A 388 -1.55 -7.53 -0.76
CA GLY A 388 -0.84 -6.41 -1.42
C GLY A 388 -0.63 -6.55 -2.94
N TYR A 389 -1.43 -7.35 -3.64
CA TYR A 389 -1.18 -7.75 -5.03
C TYR A 389 -1.26 -6.64 -6.09
N ALA A 390 -1.77 -5.46 -5.74
CA ALA A 390 -1.80 -4.28 -6.62
C ALA A 390 -0.77 -3.21 -6.22
N VAL A 391 -0.02 -3.39 -5.13
CA VAL A 391 0.98 -2.38 -4.72
C VAL A 391 2.16 -2.44 -5.70
N PRO A 392 2.54 -1.35 -6.38
CA PRO A 392 3.63 -1.37 -7.34
C PRO A 392 4.99 -1.70 -6.72
N PHE A 393 5.97 -2.03 -7.57
CA PHE A 393 7.32 -2.29 -7.13
C PHE A 393 8.11 -0.99 -6.97
N TYR A 394 8.78 -0.87 -5.83
CA TYR A 394 9.76 0.18 -5.60
C TYR A 394 11.00 -0.34 -4.88
N ASP A 395 12.17 0.14 -5.29
CA ASP A 395 13.42 -0.06 -4.56
C ASP A 395 13.68 1.13 -3.63
N PHE A 396 13.99 0.85 -2.37
CA PHE A 396 14.45 1.87 -1.43
C PHE A 396 15.84 2.36 -1.85
N ILE A 397 16.00 3.68 -1.95
CA ILE A 397 17.28 4.30 -2.33
C ILE A 397 17.99 4.87 -1.11
N SER A 398 17.31 5.71 -0.33
CA SER A 398 17.84 6.35 0.88
C SER A 398 16.76 7.11 1.65
N HIS A 399 16.99 7.40 2.93
CA HIS A 399 16.20 8.39 3.67
C HIS A 399 16.52 9.81 3.20
N ARG A 400 15.58 10.74 3.39
CA ARG A 400 15.81 12.17 3.21
C ARG A 400 16.36 12.77 4.49
N SER A 401 17.39 13.61 4.39
CA SER A 401 17.89 14.36 5.55
C SER A 401 17.21 15.73 5.69
N THR A 402 16.41 16.15 4.71
CA THR A 402 15.84 17.50 4.65
C THR A 402 15.04 17.86 5.91
N LEU A 403 14.16 16.98 6.41
CA LEU A 403 13.33 17.31 7.59
C LEU A 403 14.20 17.48 8.85
N GLU A 404 15.05 16.52 9.16
CA GLU A 404 15.91 16.56 10.35
C GLU A 404 16.90 17.74 10.27
N ASN A 405 17.43 18.06 9.08
CA ASN A 405 18.27 19.24 8.87
C ASN A 405 17.53 20.56 9.15
N GLU A 406 16.29 20.70 8.66
CA GLU A 406 15.48 21.88 8.94
C GLU A 406 15.12 21.97 10.42
N LEU A 407 14.74 20.87 11.06
CA LEU A 407 14.39 20.86 12.48
C LEU A 407 15.60 21.14 13.37
N ALA A 408 16.78 20.61 13.04
CA ALA A 408 18.02 20.93 13.74
C ALA A 408 18.39 22.42 13.63
N LEU A 409 18.09 23.08 12.50
CA LEU A 409 18.25 24.53 12.35
C LEU A 409 17.27 25.31 13.23
N PHE A 410 16.02 24.85 13.34
CA PHE A 410 15.00 25.49 14.19
C PHE A 410 15.36 25.37 15.67
N GLU A 411 15.88 24.22 16.11
CA GLU A 411 16.32 24.03 17.49
C GLU A 411 17.57 24.86 17.82
N ARG A 412 18.53 24.97 16.90
CA ARG A 412 19.68 25.88 17.10
C ARG A 412 19.23 27.33 17.32
N ARG A 413 18.29 27.82 16.49
CA ARG A 413 17.73 29.18 16.65
C ARG A 413 16.98 29.37 17.96
N GLU A 414 16.31 28.34 18.46
CA GLU A 414 15.68 28.34 19.79
C GLU A 414 16.75 28.52 20.87
N ASN A 415 17.79 27.68 20.85
CA ASN A 415 18.86 27.67 21.84
C ASN A 415 19.71 28.96 21.80
N ASP A 416 19.86 29.58 20.63
CA ASP A 416 20.53 30.88 20.45
C ASP A 416 19.71 32.07 20.98
N GLY A 417 18.50 31.86 21.50
CA GLY A 417 17.67 32.90 22.11
C GLY A 417 17.01 33.86 21.12
N THR A 418 16.94 33.51 19.83
CA THR A 418 16.40 34.39 18.77
C THR A 418 14.89 34.60 18.85
N GLY A 419 14.20 33.82 19.69
CA GLY A 419 12.74 33.85 19.85
C GLY A 419 11.95 33.30 18.64
N LYS A 420 12.64 32.78 17.60
CA LYS A 420 12.05 32.23 16.35
C LYS A 420 12.41 30.76 16.12
N GLY A 421 12.35 29.98 17.20
CA GLY A 421 12.71 28.58 17.20
C GLY A 421 11.52 27.62 17.14
N LEU A 422 11.78 26.38 17.51
CA LEU A 422 10.83 25.28 17.35
C LEU A 422 9.59 25.41 18.24
N ARG A 423 9.73 25.90 19.47
CA ARG A 423 8.59 26.02 20.40
C ARG A 423 7.60 27.08 19.95
N GLN A 424 8.08 28.20 19.38
CA GLN A 424 7.18 29.18 18.75
C GLN A 424 6.39 28.54 17.61
N TYR A 425 7.06 27.77 16.75
CA TYR A 425 6.37 27.07 15.66
C TYR A 425 5.28 26.14 16.18
N TRP A 426 5.54 25.40 17.26
CA TRP A 426 4.53 24.55 17.89
C TRP A 426 3.33 25.34 18.42
N ARG A 427 3.55 26.49 19.08
CA ARG A 427 2.45 27.38 19.56
C ARG A 427 1.55 27.84 18.42
N GLU A 428 2.16 28.27 17.33
CA GLU A 428 1.45 28.86 16.19
C GLU A 428 0.72 27.82 15.34
N TRP A 429 1.34 26.65 15.12
CA TRP A 429 0.89 25.72 14.07
C TRP A 429 0.49 24.33 14.56
N ASN A 430 0.74 23.99 15.82
CA ASN A 430 0.49 22.63 16.33
C ASN A 430 -0.38 22.61 17.61
N THR A 431 -0.95 23.74 18.02
CA THR A 431 -1.91 23.80 19.14
C THR A 431 -3.31 23.34 18.74
N ASN A 432 -3.66 23.38 17.46
CA ASN A 432 -4.99 23.02 16.95
C ASN A 432 -4.89 22.27 15.61
N SER A 433 -5.78 21.30 15.39
CA SER A 433 -5.95 20.62 14.11
C SER A 433 -6.70 21.49 13.09
N LEU A 434 -6.82 20.99 11.85
CA LEU A 434 -7.66 21.60 10.83
C LEU A 434 -9.15 21.68 11.20
N ASP A 435 -9.62 20.77 12.06
CA ASP A 435 -11.00 20.74 12.54
C ASP A 435 -11.17 21.55 13.84
N GLY A 436 -10.12 22.27 14.28
CA GLY A 436 -10.14 23.07 15.52
C GLY A 436 -10.02 22.24 16.79
N LEU A 437 -9.61 20.97 16.69
CA LEU A 437 -9.42 20.10 17.86
C LEU A 437 -8.07 20.38 18.54
N PRO A 438 -7.97 20.30 19.87
CA PRO A 438 -6.71 20.54 20.60
C PRO A 438 -5.58 19.62 20.14
N GLY A 439 -4.40 20.18 19.90
CA GLY A 439 -3.18 19.49 19.47
C GLY A 439 -2.19 19.28 20.61
N LEU A 440 -0.99 19.86 20.48
CA LEU A 440 -0.02 19.96 21.58
C LEU A 440 -0.59 20.82 22.70
N LEU A 441 -0.27 20.46 23.94
CA LEU A 441 -0.75 21.13 25.15
C LEU A 441 0.38 21.67 26.03
N SER A 442 1.57 21.08 25.97
CA SER A 442 2.67 21.42 26.89
C SER A 442 4.06 21.42 26.25
N ALA A 443 4.29 20.71 25.14
CA ALA A 443 5.62 20.61 24.53
C ALA A 443 6.25 21.99 24.25
N TYR A 444 5.43 22.94 23.82
CA TYR A 444 5.87 24.30 23.52
C TYR A 444 6.22 25.16 24.74
N ASP A 445 5.77 24.80 25.93
CA ASP A 445 6.06 25.50 27.19
C ASP A 445 7.24 24.89 27.96
N THR A 446 7.88 23.87 27.40
CA THR A 446 9.13 23.33 27.95
C THR A 446 10.21 24.40 28.08
N ILE A 447 11.10 24.25 29.05
CA ILE A 447 12.19 25.19 29.34
C ILE A 447 13.56 24.53 29.13
N GLY A 448 14.61 25.34 29.06
CA GLY A 448 15.97 24.86 28.81
C GLY A 448 16.26 24.58 27.33
N GLU A 449 17.46 24.10 27.09
CA GLU A 449 17.97 23.79 25.74
C GLU A 449 17.29 22.55 25.15
N LEU A 450 16.94 22.65 23.86
CA LEU A 450 16.55 21.48 23.08
C LEU A 450 17.79 20.70 22.68
N LYS A 451 18.02 19.55 23.34
CA LYS A 451 19.15 18.63 23.05
C LYS A 451 18.72 17.56 22.07
N ASN A 452 19.53 17.26 21.06
CA ASN A 452 19.26 16.21 20.07
C ASN A 452 20.55 15.48 19.68
N VAL A 453 20.40 14.31 19.08
CA VAL A 453 21.52 13.47 18.60
C VAL A 453 22.13 13.93 17.26
N GLY A 454 21.66 15.06 16.71
CA GLY A 454 22.04 15.53 15.39
C GLY A 454 21.26 14.84 14.27
N VAL A 455 21.70 15.09 13.03
CA VAL A 455 21.10 14.53 11.81
C VAL A 455 21.99 13.38 11.33
N PRO A 456 21.45 12.16 11.13
CA PRO A 456 22.23 11.06 10.57
C PRO A 456 22.78 11.41 9.17
N ASP A 457 24.01 10.95 8.88
CA ASP A 457 24.55 11.03 7.52
C ASP A 457 24.03 9.86 6.68
N TYR A 458 23.02 10.15 5.86
CA TYR A 458 22.45 9.16 4.93
C TYR A 458 23.26 9.02 3.63
N GLY A 459 24.47 9.59 3.52
CA GLY A 459 25.39 9.39 2.40
C GLY A 459 24.99 10.06 1.07
N GLY A 460 23.90 10.83 1.06
CA GLY A 460 23.41 11.56 -0.11
C GLY A 460 23.78 13.04 -0.08
N LYS A 461 24.60 13.52 -1.03
CA LYS A 461 24.73 14.97 -1.28
C LYS A 461 23.38 15.53 -1.77
N GLU A 462 22.51 15.92 -0.86
CA GLU A 462 21.34 16.75 -1.19
C GLU A 462 21.87 18.12 -1.67
N ASN A 463 21.93 18.32 -2.99
CA ASN A 463 22.22 19.63 -3.57
C ASN A 463 21.20 20.64 -3.03
N ARG A 464 21.66 21.56 -2.17
CA ARG A 464 20.88 22.57 -1.42
C ARG A 464 20.20 23.65 -2.30
N ASN A 465 19.98 23.43 -3.59
CA ASN A 465 19.47 24.43 -4.54
C ASN A 465 18.03 24.15 -5.02
N GLY A 466 17.16 23.65 -4.15
CA GLY A 466 15.76 23.29 -4.51
C GLY A 466 14.65 24.16 -3.91
N SER A 467 14.96 25.08 -2.99
CA SER A 467 13.93 25.85 -2.24
C SER A 467 13.65 27.26 -2.80
N ALA A 468 13.83 27.49 -4.10
CA ALA A 468 13.45 28.75 -4.74
C ALA A 468 12.02 28.69 -5.31
N ARG A 469 11.17 29.64 -4.91
CA ARG A 469 9.86 29.90 -5.54
C ARG A 469 10.04 30.17 -7.04
N PRO A 470 9.15 29.73 -7.94
CA PRO A 470 9.41 29.80 -9.37
C PRO A 470 9.25 31.24 -9.88
N GLY A 471 10.38 31.84 -10.26
CA GLY A 471 10.47 33.06 -11.06
C GLY A 471 11.16 32.75 -12.38
N ASN A 472 10.55 33.19 -13.49
CA ASN A 472 10.97 33.01 -14.88
C ASN A 472 12.48 33.08 -15.13
N ARG A 473 13.06 32.03 -15.75
CA ARG A 473 14.10 32.21 -16.79
C ARG A 473 14.30 30.99 -17.70
N LYS A 474 14.70 31.34 -18.92
CA LYS A 474 14.83 30.56 -20.16
C LYS A 474 15.86 29.43 -20.08
N VAL A 475 15.56 28.36 -20.83
CA VAL A 475 16.41 27.18 -21.04
C VAL A 475 17.33 27.42 -22.24
N GLU A 476 18.63 27.26 -22.06
CA GLU A 476 19.61 27.04 -23.14
C GLU A 476 20.11 25.59 -23.07
N ARG A 477 20.28 25.00 -24.26
CA ARG A 477 20.69 23.61 -24.52
C ARG A 477 22.17 23.56 -24.90
N GLU A 478 22.92 22.66 -24.27
CA GLU A 478 24.06 21.91 -24.83
C GLU A 478 24.09 20.56 -24.06
N GLY A 479 24.31 19.37 -24.62
CA GLY A 479 25.08 18.96 -25.80
C GLY A 479 26.28 18.14 -25.34
N GLY A 480 26.16 16.80 -25.24
CA GLY A 480 27.29 15.95 -24.84
C GLY A 480 26.99 14.45 -24.85
N GLN A 481 27.40 13.79 -25.93
CA GLN A 481 27.40 12.33 -26.11
C GLN A 481 28.50 11.66 -25.26
N GLY A 482 28.20 10.47 -24.74
CA GLY A 482 29.20 9.58 -24.12
C GLY A 482 28.77 8.12 -24.25
N SER A 483 29.31 7.44 -25.25
CA SER A 483 29.18 6.00 -25.50
C SER A 483 30.04 5.19 -24.53
N VAL A 484 29.49 4.15 -23.91
CA VAL A 484 30.28 3.09 -23.23
C VAL A 484 29.72 1.71 -23.59
N ALA A 485 30.65 0.82 -23.89
CA ALA A 485 30.48 -0.45 -24.58
C ALA A 485 29.79 -1.55 -23.76
N LEU A 486 28.95 -2.35 -24.44
CA LEU A 486 28.48 -3.66 -24.01
C LEU A 486 29.58 -4.70 -24.20
N SER A 487 29.88 -5.50 -23.17
CA SER A 487 30.24 -6.91 -23.38
C SER A 487 30.08 -7.77 -22.11
N GLN A 488 29.68 -9.02 -22.36
CA GLN A 488 29.81 -10.25 -21.57
C GLN A 488 28.56 -10.77 -20.81
N MET A 489 28.09 -11.94 -21.27
CA MET A 489 26.95 -12.74 -20.81
C MET A 489 27.34 -13.76 -19.70
N PRO A 490 26.40 -14.16 -18.82
CA PRO A 490 26.58 -15.27 -17.88
C PRO A 490 25.98 -16.59 -18.43
N GLY A 491 26.81 -17.44 -19.04
CA GLY A 491 26.37 -18.71 -19.65
C GLY A 491 26.73 -20.00 -18.89
N GLN A 492 27.50 -19.94 -17.80
CA GLN A 492 28.09 -21.14 -17.19
C GLN A 492 27.34 -21.66 -15.95
N ASN A 493 26.57 -20.82 -15.24
CA ASN A 493 25.88 -21.23 -14.01
C ASN A 493 24.58 -22.01 -14.25
N LEU A 494 23.96 -21.86 -15.44
CA LEU A 494 22.73 -22.57 -15.79
C LEU A 494 23.00 -24.04 -16.16
N LEU A 495 24.17 -24.32 -16.76
CA LEU A 495 24.57 -25.67 -17.15
C LEU A 495 24.94 -26.52 -15.92
N LEU A 496 25.57 -25.91 -14.92
CA LEU A 496 25.93 -26.57 -13.66
C LEU A 496 24.70 -26.93 -12.81
N GLY A 497 23.66 -26.08 -12.84
CA GLY A 497 22.37 -26.32 -12.18
C GLY A 497 21.55 -27.44 -12.83
N ALA A 498 21.59 -27.55 -14.16
CA ALA A 498 20.89 -28.61 -14.88
C ALA A 498 21.51 -30.01 -14.61
N MET A 499 22.85 -30.08 -14.52
CA MET A 499 23.58 -31.33 -14.25
C MET A 499 23.36 -31.85 -12.82
N THR A 500 23.32 -30.95 -11.83
CA THR A 500 23.07 -31.32 -10.42
C THR A 500 21.64 -31.81 -10.21
N GLY A 501 20.65 -31.21 -10.88
CA GLY A 501 19.26 -31.67 -10.86
C GLY A 501 19.06 -33.07 -11.46
N ALA A 502 19.72 -33.39 -12.57
CA ALA A 502 19.62 -34.70 -13.21
C ALA A 502 20.21 -35.83 -12.35
N LEU A 503 21.32 -35.57 -11.64
CA LEU A 503 21.94 -36.54 -10.74
C LEU A 503 21.10 -36.80 -9.48
N ALA A 504 20.41 -35.78 -8.95
CA ALA A 504 19.51 -35.95 -7.81
C ALA A 504 18.29 -36.82 -8.14
N VAL A 505 17.74 -36.69 -9.35
CA VAL A 505 16.60 -37.51 -9.83
C VAL A 505 17.02 -38.97 -10.03
N LEU A 506 18.23 -39.21 -10.56
CA LEU A 506 18.76 -40.57 -10.74
C LEU A 506 19.13 -41.25 -9.42
N ALA A 507 19.57 -40.49 -8.42
CA ALA A 507 19.80 -41.02 -7.08
C ALA A 507 18.48 -41.39 -6.38
N TYR A 508 17.46 -40.55 -6.51
CA TYR A 508 16.14 -40.80 -5.91
C TYR A 508 15.44 -42.02 -6.53
N SER A 509 15.52 -42.20 -7.86
CA SER A 509 14.90 -43.36 -8.53
C SER A 509 15.53 -44.70 -8.13
N ARG A 510 16.83 -44.72 -7.78
CA ARG A 510 17.51 -45.92 -7.27
C ARG A 510 17.15 -46.26 -5.82
N VAL A 511 16.85 -45.27 -4.99
CA VAL A 511 16.43 -45.48 -3.59
C VAL A 511 14.99 -45.98 -3.52
N VAL A 512 14.11 -45.52 -4.41
CA VAL A 512 12.71 -45.96 -4.47
C VAL A 512 12.56 -47.36 -5.07
N ALA A 513 13.49 -47.81 -5.92
CA ALA A 513 13.48 -49.17 -6.47
C ALA A 513 14.03 -50.25 -5.51
N ALA A 514 14.54 -49.86 -4.32
CA ALA A 514 15.13 -50.75 -3.33
C ALA A 514 14.30 -50.89 -2.04
N LYS A 515 13.02 -50.47 -2.06
CA LYS A 515 11.99 -50.77 -1.07
C LYS A 515 10.78 -51.36 -1.80
#